data_AF-A0A6L7WX72-F1
#
_entry.id   AF-A0A6L7WX72-F1
#
_cell.length_a   1.000
_cell.length_b   1.000
_cell.length_c   1.000
_cell.angle_alpha   90.00
_cell.angle_beta   90.00
_cell.angle_gamma   90.00
#
_symmetry.space_group_name_H-M   'P 1'
#
loop_
_entity.id
_entity.type
_entity.pdbx_description
1 polymer ?
#
loop_
_entity_poly.entity_id
_entity_poly.type
_entity_poly.pdbx_seq_one_letter_code
_entity_poly.pdbx_strand_id
1 'polypeptide(L)' 'MPKYLSVFVTENYKGNGGEEKTSYTRVGAAFPHRNGKPGFNIEITEGISVSGQLVALPPRPREES' A
#
# COMPACT_ATOMS: atom_id res chain seq x y z
N MET A 1 9.38 4.55 -15.70
CA MET A 1 8.48 4.98 -14.60
C MET A 1 7.61 3.79 -14.19
N PRO A 2 7.42 3.52 -12.89
CA PRO A 2 6.58 2.41 -12.45
C PRO A 2 5.15 2.60 -12.96
N LYS A 3 4.59 1.56 -13.59
CA LYS A 3 3.24 1.60 -14.19
C LYS A 3 2.12 1.67 -13.13
N TYR A 4 2.46 1.45 -11.86
CA TYR A 4 1.54 1.41 -10.72
C TYR A 4 2.29 1.61 -9.40
N LEU A 5 1.56 1.96 -8.35
CA LEU A 5 2.04 2.00 -6.96
C LEU A 5 1.48 0.79 -6.20
N SER A 6 2.24 0.26 -5.25
CA SER A 6 1.72 -0.71 -4.27
C SER A 6 1.03 0.04 -3.14
N VAL A 7 -0.17 -0.40 -2.76
CA VAL A 7 -0.97 0.20 -1.70
C VAL A 7 -0.92 -0.68 -0.46
N PHE A 8 -0.64 -0.04 0.68
CA PHE A 8 -0.48 -0.67 1.97
C PHE A 8 -1.42 -0.06 3.00
N VAL A 9 -1.92 -0.87 3.93
CA VAL A 9 -2.47 -0.39 5.20
C VAL A 9 -1.35 -0.39 6.22
N THR A 10 -1.27 0.69 7.01
CA THR A 10 -0.31 0.81 8.10
C THR A 10 -0.98 0.61 9.45
N GLU A 11 -0.44 -0.29 10.25
CA GLU A 11 -0.89 -0.54 11.62
C GLU A 11 0.26 -0.32 12.59
N ASN A 12 0.07 0.58 13.56
CA ASN A 12 1.05 0.77 14.63
C ASN A 12 0.77 -0.23 15.75
N TYR A 13 1.81 -0.94 16.17
CA TYR A 13 1.74 -1.90 17.26
C TYR A 13 2.95 -1.76 18.16
N LYS A 14 2.78 -2.10 19.44
CA LYS A 14 3.89 -2.17 20.40
C LYS A 14 4.48 -3.57 20.34
N GLY A 15 5.78 -3.66 20.04
CA GLY A 15 6.51 -4.92 20.16
C GLY A 15 6.68 -5.34 21.62
N ASN A 16 7.08 -6.59 21.86
CA ASN A 16 7.29 -7.14 23.21
C ASN A 16 8.27 -6.33 24.09
N GLY A 17 9.11 -5.48 23.49
CA GLY A 17 10.05 -4.60 24.20
C GLY A 17 9.58 -3.15 24.40
N GLY A 18 8.31 -2.83 24.10
CA GLY A 18 7.77 -1.47 24.22
C GLY A 18 8.11 -0.53 23.06
N GLU A 19 8.87 -1.00 22.06
CA GLU A 19 9.14 -0.26 20.82
C GLU A 19 7.86 -0.14 19.97
N GLU A 20 7.55 1.06 19.51
CA GLU A 20 6.51 1.28 18.51
C GLU A 20 7.03 0.84 17.13
N LYS A 21 6.29 -0.08 16.49
CA LYS A 21 6.58 -0.59 15.16
C LYS A 21 5.38 -0.36 14.26
N THR A 22 5.64 -0.06 12.99
CA THR A 22 4.60 0.08 11.96
C THR A 22 4.64 -1.15 11.06
N SER A 23 3.54 -1.90 11.04
CA SER A 23 3.34 -2.99 10.07
C SER A 23 2.80 -2.40 8.78
N TYR A 24 3.31 -2.88 7.64
CA TYR A 24 2.85 -2.50 6.31
C TYR A 24 2.26 -3.73 5.62
N THR A 25 0.94 -3.81 5.59
CA THR A 25 0.23 -4.90 4.93
C THR A 25 -0.15 -4.45 3.53
N ARG A 26 0.32 -5.14 2.49
CA ARG A 26 -0.06 -4.81 1.11
C ARG A 26 -1.51 -5.23 0.89
N VAL A 27 -2.35 -4.29 0.47
CA VAL A 27 -3.79 -4.50 0.26
C VAL A 27 -4.25 -4.26 -1.17
N GLY A 28 -3.38 -3.72 -2.02
CA GLY A 28 -3.78 -3.40 -3.38
C GLY A 28 -2.72 -2.71 -4.23
N ALA A 29 -3.20 -2.04 -5.27
CA ALA A 29 -2.39 -1.24 -6.18
C ALA A 29 -3.10 0.07 -6.55
N ALA A 30 -2.31 1.10 -6.84
CA ALA A 30 -2.78 2.39 -7.32
C ALA A 30 -2.30 2.62 -8.75
N PHE A 31 -3.20 3.05 -9.63
CA PHE A 31 -2.92 3.34 -11.03
C PHE A 31 -3.31 4.77 -11.36
N PRO A 32 -2.56 5.46 -12.25
CA PRO A 32 -2.98 6.76 -12.76
C PRO A 32 -4.41 6.70 -13.30
N HIS A 33 -5.21 7.71 -12.97
CA HIS A 33 -6.59 7.76 -13.42
C HIS A 33 -6.68 7.87 -14.95
N ARG A 34 -7.56 7.06 -15.57
CA ARG A 34 -7.62 6.92 -17.03
C ARG A 34 -8.20 8.14 -17.76
N ASN A 35 -8.94 9.02 -17.08
CA ASN A 35 -9.72 10.07 -17.72
C ASN A 35 -8.94 11.37 -17.97
N GLY A 36 -7.60 11.33 -17.99
CA GLY A 36 -6.75 12.51 -18.20
C GLY A 36 -6.75 13.54 -17.07
N LYS A 37 -7.52 13.29 -15.99
CA LYS A 37 -7.51 14.11 -14.79
C LYS A 37 -6.38 13.67 -13.84
N PRO A 38 -5.73 14.61 -13.13
CA PRO A 38 -4.77 14.27 -12.10
C PRO A 38 -5.47 13.47 -10.99
N GLY A 39 -4.95 12.27 -10.68
CA GLY A 39 -5.51 11.40 -9.66
C GLY A 39 -5.11 9.94 -9.85
N PHE A 40 -5.52 9.10 -8.91
CA PHE A 40 -5.26 7.66 -8.90
C PHE A 40 -6.54 6.87 -8.66
N ASN A 41 -6.66 5.74 -9.35
CA ASN A 41 -7.58 4.68 -8.96
C ASN A 41 -6.85 3.74 -8.01
N ILE A 42 -7.49 3.38 -6.90
CA ILE A 42 -6.99 2.37 -5.96
C ILE A 42 -7.85 1.11 -6.14
N GLU A 43 -7.20 0.01 -6.50
CA GLU A 43 -7.81 -1.31 -6.54
C GLU A 43 -7.35 -2.08 -5.29
N ILE A 44 -8.32 -2.38 -4.43
CA ILE A 44 -8.13 -3.21 -3.24
C ILE A 44 -8.41 -4.65 -3.65
N THR A 45 -7.62 -5.60 -3.14
CA THR A 45 -7.86 -7.02 -3.35
C THR A 45 -9.30 -7.38 -2.96
N GLU A 46 -9.97 -8.21 -3.74
CA GLU A 46 -11.33 -8.63 -3.42
C GLU A 46 -11.38 -9.47 -2.14
N GLY A 47 -12.49 -9.39 -1.41
CA GLY A 47 -12.72 -10.20 -0.21
C GLY A 47 -11.99 -9.72 1.05
N ILE A 48 -11.30 -8.58 1.03
CA ILE A 48 -10.74 -7.95 2.23
C ILE A 48 -11.47 -6.66 2.59
N SER A 49 -11.64 -6.42 3.88
CA SER A 49 -12.06 -5.14 4.43
C SER A 49 -10.86 -4.46 5.03
N VAL A 50 -10.66 -3.18 4.70
CA VAL A 50 -9.53 -2.39 5.20
C VAL A 50 -10.04 -1.11 5.83
N SER A 51 -9.39 -0.67 6.90
CA SER A 51 -9.70 0.57 7.61
C SER A 51 -8.41 1.25 8.04
N GLY A 52 -8.44 2.57 8.18
CA GLY A 52 -7.29 3.37 8.61
C GLY A 52 -6.57 4.02 7.44
N GLN A 53 -5.25 4.14 7.55
CA GLN A 53 -4.43 4.89 6.60
C GLN A 53 -3.95 3.98 5.46
N LEU A 54 -4.18 4.43 4.22
CA LEU A 54 -3.61 3.83 3.01
C LEU A 54 -2.36 4.60 2.58
N VAL A 55 -1.28 3.86 2.30
CA VAL A 55 -0.01 4.40 1.84
C VAL A 55 0.33 3.79 0.48
N ALA A 56 0.55 4.63 -0.53
CA ALA A 56 0.91 4.21 -1.88
C ALA A 56 2.39 4.48 -2.15
N LEU A 57 3.18 3.43 -2.40
CA LEU A 57 4.62 3.53 -2.64
C LEU A 57 5.00 2.83 -3.95
N PRO A 58 6.12 3.20 -4.58
CA PRO A 58 6.65 2.43 -5.71
C PRO A 58 6.79 0.94 -5.33
N PRO A 59 6.48 0.00 -6.25
CA PRO A 59 6.70 -1.41 -5.99
C PRO A 59 8.17 -1.64 -5.66
N ARG A 60 8.44 -2.36 -4.57
CA ARG A 60 9.80 -2.76 -4.21
C ARG A 60 10.37 -3.58 -5.38
N PRO A 61 11.62 -3.32 -5.81
CA PRO A 61 12.27 -4.23 -6.73
C PRO A 61 12.25 -5.63 -6.11
N ARG A 62 11.94 -6.66 -6.91
CA ARG A 62 12.19 -8.03 -6.47
C ARG A 62 13.69 -8.12 -6.25
N GLU A 63 14.14 -8.34 -5.03
CA GLU A 63 15.46 -8.92 -4.82
C GLU A 63 15.39 -10.30 -5.48
N GLU A 64 16.01 -10.40 -6.67
CA GLU A 64 16.33 -11.68 -7.29
C GLU A 64 17.18 -12.44 -6.28
N SER A 65 16.59 -13.47 -5.65
CA SER A 65 17.27 -14.43 -4.78
C SER A 65 17.71 -15.63 -5.60
#